data_AF-A0A6A5EIH7-F1
#
_entry.id   AF-A0A6A5EIH7-F1
#
_cell.length_a   1.000
_cell.length_b   1.000
_cell.length_c   1.000
_cell.angle_alpha   90.00
_cell.angle_beta   90.00
_cell.angle_gamma   90.00
#
_symmetry.space_group_name_H-M   'P 1'
#
loop_
_entity.id
_entity.type
_entity.pdbx_description
1 polymer ?
#
loop_
_entity_poly.entity_id
_entity_poly.type
_entity_poly.pdbx_seq_one_letter_code
_entity_poly.pdbx_strand_id
1 'polypeptide(L)'
;MSVREQLVSQRSPAGASHVIGGPLRDRSFALFDLQKKRREDEDLDAKQKECKQILERLQQRIHKLHEEAKKVKELHLSFDKFLKDEDADQAAEKAERERKEVLQLEAELERLKVEYAVLIERKQELQRQVQRHSSYWDFMERVVKMTKFDKVQALTGHLESLLHFRDHLYQRESKAQEQVSQQRKALLTLEDQHHFLRLHKNNQLSQLQTELEKTRSEALTWERKWTHIQETAAKKTLLLGQIKMATLNLYEMTDDILEEEEAVDMNDTEKQLDKVKMFIQDYEDIVKQHQTSSQRHEGQKKEKAKKLNTVIQHCKKLH
;
A
#
# COMPACT_ATOMS: atom_id res chain seq x y z
N MET A 1 79.49 -75.44 51.14
CA MET A 1 79.79 -76.78 50.56
C MET A 1 81.30 -76.80 50.30
N SER A 2 82.11 -77.75 50.80
CA SER A 2 82.11 -79.22 50.57
C SER A 2 82.68 -79.56 49.18
N VAL A 3 83.76 -80.36 48.97
CA VAL A 3 84.72 -81.02 49.91
C VAL A 3 85.94 -81.65 49.16
N ARG A 4 87.10 -81.87 49.82
CA ARG A 4 88.24 -82.80 49.47
C ARG A 4 88.99 -82.58 48.13
N GLU A 5 90.13 -83.22 47.77
CA GLU A 5 91.23 -84.03 48.39
C GLU A 5 92.53 -83.76 47.55
N GLN A 6 93.75 -84.35 47.64
CA GLN A 6 94.45 -85.46 48.34
C GLN A 6 95.98 -85.05 48.42
N LEU A 7 96.97 -85.57 49.17
CA LEU A 7 97.29 -86.84 49.87
C LEU A 7 97.73 -87.99 48.92
N VAL A 8 98.79 -88.81 49.15
CA VAL A 8 99.80 -88.89 50.23
C VAL A 8 101.07 -89.73 49.81
N SER A 9 102.18 -89.63 50.58
CA SER A 9 103.32 -90.57 50.79
C SER A 9 104.07 -91.34 49.67
N GLN A 10 105.40 -91.46 49.85
CA GLN A 10 106.05 -92.74 50.25
C GLN A 10 107.36 -92.52 51.04
N ARG A 11 107.95 -93.58 51.64
CA ARG A 11 108.92 -93.51 52.78
C ARG A 11 109.77 -94.80 52.90
N SER A 12 110.91 -94.73 53.63
CA SER A 12 111.63 -95.84 54.30
C SER A 12 112.61 -96.70 53.44
N PRO A 13 113.44 -97.60 54.02
CA PRO A 13 114.45 -97.34 55.09
C PRO A 13 115.78 -98.17 54.99
N ALA A 14 116.71 -97.95 55.94
CA ALA A 14 117.77 -98.87 56.46
C ALA A 14 118.93 -99.29 55.50
N GLY A 15 120.11 -99.74 55.98
CA GLY A 15 120.68 -99.75 57.35
C GLY A 15 121.92 -100.70 57.48
N ALA A 16 122.73 -100.54 58.54
CA ALA A 16 123.91 -101.38 58.92
C ALA A 16 125.13 -101.37 57.94
N SER A 17 126.39 -101.63 58.32
CA SER A 17 127.11 -101.70 59.63
C SER A 17 128.66 -101.73 59.41
N HIS A 18 129.44 -101.50 60.49
CA HIS A 18 130.81 -102.01 60.86
C HIS A 18 131.86 -102.48 59.79
N VAL A 19 133.20 -102.38 59.97
CA VAL A 19 134.10 -101.63 60.89
C VAL A 19 135.60 -101.83 60.49
N ILE A 20 136.50 -100.90 60.88
CA ILE A 20 137.99 -100.99 60.94
C ILE A 20 138.80 -101.36 59.67
N GLY A 21 139.84 -100.57 59.38
CA GLY A 21 141.03 -101.00 58.62
C GLY A 21 141.42 -100.11 57.42
N GLY A 22 142.65 -99.61 57.40
CA GLY A 22 143.30 -98.96 56.23
C GLY A 22 144.70 -99.53 56.00
N PRO A 23 145.56 -98.98 55.10
CA PRO A 23 145.41 -97.69 54.40
C PRO A 23 145.86 -97.66 52.89
N LEU A 24 145.82 -96.44 52.29
CA LEU A 24 146.55 -95.91 51.10
C LEU A 24 146.02 -96.06 49.63
N ARG A 25 145.73 -94.88 49.02
CA ARG A 25 145.81 -94.46 47.56
C ARG A 25 144.90 -95.16 46.52
N ASP A 26 144.58 -94.61 45.32
CA ASP A 26 145.07 -93.41 44.60
C ASP A 26 143.96 -92.65 43.78
N ARG A 27 144.29 -91.93 42.68
CA ARG A 27 143.63 -90.64 42.31
C ARG A 27 143.11 -90.48 40.85
N SER A 28 142.35 -91.42 40.28
CA SER A 28 142.03 -91.40 38.81
C SER A 28 140.59 -91.05 38.38
N PHE A 29 139.61 -90.90 39.29
CA PHE A 29 138.19 -90.81 38.89
C PHE A 29 137.73 -89.43 38.35
N ALA A 30 138.42 -88.34 38.72
CA ALA A 30 137.89 -86.97 38.60
C ALA A 30 137.89 -86.34 37.20
N LEU A 31 138.45 -86.99 36.17
CA LEU A 31 138.56 -86.40 34.83
C LEU A 31 137.31 -86.61 33.95
N PHE A 32 136.52 -87.66 34.19
CA PHE A 32 135.38 -88.00 33.34
C PHE A 32 134.19 -87.03 33.54
N ASP A 33 133.96 -86.58 34.77
CA ASP A 33 132.88 -85.64 35.12
C ASP A 33 133.05 -84.27 34.42
N LEU A 34 134.28 -83.81 34.22
CA LEU A 34 134.58 -82.52 33.60
C LEU A 34 134.17 -82.45 32.12
N GLN A 35 134.31 -83.54 31.36
CA GLN A 35 133.92 -83.55 29.94
C GLN A 35 132.40 -83.74 29.76
N LYS A 36 131.72 -84.29 30.76
CA LYS A 36 130.26 -84.30 30.82
C LYS A 36 129.73 -82.88 31.04
N LYS A 37 130.31 -82.14 32.00
CA LYS A 37 129.93 -80.76 32.33
C LYS A 37 129.90 -79.82 31.14
N ARG A 38 130.93 -79.80 30.28
CA ARG A 38 130.95 -78.86 29.13
C ARG A 38 129.77 -79.04 28.16
N ARG A 39 129.29 -80.25 27.92
CA ARG A 39 128.11 -80.47 27.06
C ARG A 39 126.81 -80.08 27.77
N GLU A 40 126.74 -80.29 29.09
CA GLU A 40 125.65 -79.73 29.91
C GLU A 40 125.66 -78.19 29.84
N ASP A 41 126.83 -77.53 29.84
CA ASP A 41 126.97 -76.06 29.75
C ASP A 41 126.55 -75.49 28.37
N GLU A 42 126.92 -76.15 27.26
CA GLU A 42 126.53 -75.72 25.91
C GLU A 42 125.01 -75.92 25.66
N ASP A 43 124.43 -77.03 26.13
CA ASP A 43 122.97 -77.24 26.14
C ASP A 43 122.24 -76.24 27.06
N LEU A 44 122.87 -75.81 28.16
CA LEU A 44 122.32 -74.80 29.08
C LEU A 44 122.32 -73.39 28.47
N ASP A 45 123.36 -72.98 27.74
CA ASP A 45 123.39 -71.68 27.05
C ASP A 45 122.46 -71.65 25.81
N ALA A 46 122.35 -72.77 25.08
CA ALA A 46 121.32 -72.92 24.04
C ALA A 46 119.91 -72.75 24.62
N LYS A 47 119.59 -73.43 25.74
CA LYS A 47 118.34 -73.25 26.47
C LYS A 47 118.20 -71.86 27.09
N GLN A 48 119.28 -71.20 27.50
CA GLN A 48 119.21 -69.82 28.01
C GLN A 48 118.82 -68.84 26.89
N LYS A 49 119.33 -69.04 25.66
CA LYS A 49 118.97 -68.25 24.48
C LYS A 49 117.54 -68.52 24.02
N GLU A 50 117.11 -69.78 24.03
CA GLU A 50 115.71 -70.16 23.78
C GLU A 50 114.76 -69.55 24.81
N CYS A 51 115.06 -69.69 26.11
CA CYS A 51 114.32 -69.04 27.19
C CYS A 51 114.26 -67.51 27.05
N LYS A 52 115.34 -66.84 26.61
CA LYS A 52 115.33 -65.39 26.31
C LYS A 52 114.38 -65.04 25.17
N GLN A 53 114.42 -65.77 24.05
CA GLN A 53 113.48 -65.54 22.93
C GLN A 53 112.03 -65.83 23.32
N ILE A 54 111.79 -66.86 24.14
CA ILE A 54 110.46 -67.15 24.70
C ILE A 54 110.02 -66.00 25.61
N LEU A 55 110.89 -65.49 26.48
CA LEU A 55 110.61 -64.35 27.37
C LEU A 55 110.27 -63.08 26.58
N GLU A 56 111.01 -62.76 25.52
CA GLU A 56 110.76 -61.61 24.65
C GLU A 56 109.41 -61.75 23.90
N ARG A 57 109.12 -62.93 23.35
CA ARG A 57 107.82 -63.21 22.71
C ARG A 57 106.67 -63.11 23.72
N LEU A 58 106.86 -63.57 24.95
CA LEU A 58 105.90 -63.43 26.04
C LEU A 58 105.73 -61.97 26.46
N GLN A 59 106.80 -61.18 26.60
CA GLN A 59 106.73 -59.75 26.90
C GLN A 59 106.00 -58.97 25.79
N GLN A 60 106.29 -59.25 24.52
CA GLN A 60 105.54 -58.68 23.39
C GLN A 60 104.06 -59.11 23.40
N ARG A 61 103.76 -60.36 23.77
CA ARG A 61 102.36 -60.83 23.90
C ARG A 61 101.65 -60.17 25.07
N ILE A 62 102.31 -60.00 26.22
CA ILE A 62 101.80 -59.28 27.40
C ILE A 62 101.54 -57.82 27.05
N HIS A 63 102.45 -57.13 26.36
CA HIS A 63 102.24 -55.74 25.96
C HIS A 63 101.09 -55.60 24.97
N LYS A 64 100.94 -56.52 24.00
CA LYS A 64 99.78 -56.55 23.08
C LYS A 64 98.47 -56.77 23.84
N LEU A 65 98.41 -57.77 24.71
CA LEU A 65 97.25 -58.04 25.57
C LEU A 65 96.92 -56.87 26.51
N HIS A 66 97.92 -56.10 26.96
CA HIS A 66 97.72 -54.92 27.79
C HIS A 66 97.12 -53.75 26.99
N GLU A 67 97.58 -53.51 25.75
CA GLU A 67 96.97 -52.50 24.86
C GLU A 67 95.57 -52.93 24.38
N GLU A 68 95.35 -54.23 24.13
CA GLU A 68 94.02 -54.79 23.85
C GLU A 68 93.09 -54.60 25.07
N ALA A 69 93.57 -54.85 26.29
CA ALA A 69 92.80 -54.63 27.52
C ALA A 69 92.53 -53.15 27.84
N LYS A 70 93.42 -52.22 27.46
CA LYS A 70 93.15 -50.77 27.49
C LYS A 70 92.02 -50.41 26.53
N LYS A 71 92.13 -50.83 25.27
CA LYS A 71 91.11 -50.56 24.23
C LYS A 71 89.74 -51.12 24.61
N VAL A 72 89.68 -52.32 25.18
CA VAL A 72 88.40 -52.89 25.68
C VAL A 72 87.83 -52.06 26.85
N LYS A 73 88.66 -51.56 27.76
CA LYS A 73 88.20 -50.65 28.83
C LYS A 73 87.75 -49.28 28.31
N GLU A 74 88.46 -48.72 27.34
CA GLU A 74 88.09 -47.46 26.69
C GLU A 74 86.78 -47.59 25.91
N LEU A 75 86.60 -48.69 25.16
CA LEU A 75 85.35 -49.03 24.50
C LEU A 75 84.21 -49.22 25.51
N HIS A 76 84.41 -49.99 26.58
CA HIS A 76 83.42 -50.16 27.64
C HIS A 76 83.05 -48.82 28.31
N LEU A 77 84.02 -47.95 28.60
CA LEU A 77 83.77 -46.60 29.13
C LEU A 77 83.10 -45.66 28.13
N SER A 78 83.25 -45.89 26.83
CA SER A 78 82.49 -45.15 25.80
C SER A 78 81.06 -45.66 25.66
N PHE A 79 80.84 -46.97 25.81
CA PHE A 79 79.51 -47.59 25.79
C PHE A 79 78.71 -47.27 27.06
N ASP A 80 79.35 -47.29 28.24
CA ASP A 80 78.79 -46.87 29.53
C ASP A 80 78.46 -45.37 29.61
N LYS A 81 79.00 -44.56 28.69
CA LYS A 81 78.60 -43.16 28.49
C LYS A 81 77.42 -43.11 27.54
N PHE A 82 77.56 -43.71 26.35
CA PHE A 82 76.48 -43.79 25.36
C PHE A 82 75.16 -44.29 25.94
N LEU A 83 75.17 -45.34 26.79
CA LEU A 83 73.97 -45.81 27.49
C LEU A 83 73.38 -44.78 28.47
N LYS A 84 74.21 -44.01 29.18
CA LYS A 84 73.74 -42.98 30.12
C LYS A 84 73.25 -41.72 29.41
N ASP A 85 73.86 -41.41 28.27
CA ASP A 85 73.45 -40.30 27.40
C ASP A 85 72.10 -40.67 26.74
N GLU A 86 71.95 -41.88 26.21
CA GLU A 86 70.69 -42.45 25.69
C GLU A 86 69.59 -42.57 26.77
N ASP A 87 69.91 -43.10 27.96
CA ASP A 87 68.95 -43.15 29.10
C ASP A 87 68.49 -41.73 29.51
N ALA A 88 69.40 -40.75 29.47
CA ALA A 88 69.09 -39.35 29.79
C ALA A 88 68.25 -38.68 28.70
N ASP A 89 68.55 -38.93 27.43
CA ASP A 89 67.78 -38.42 26.28
C ASP A 89 66.38 -39.05 26.23
N GLN A 90 66.23 -40.35 26.47
CA GLN A 90 64.92 -41.00 26.59
C GLN A 90 64.12 -40.48 27.79
N ALA A 91 64.77 -40.21 28.92
CA ALA A 91 64.13 -39.56 30.07
C ALA A 91 63.71 -38.11 29.76
N ALA A 92 64.53 -37.37 29.01
CA ALA A 92 64.23 -36.01 28.57
C ALA A 92 63.06 -35.97 27.57
N GLU A 93 63.05 -36.82 26.54
CA GLU A 93 61.93 -36.96 25.60
C GLU A 93 60.64 -37.35 26.30
N LYS A 94 60.70 -38.25 27.29
CA LYS A 94 59.52 -38.65 28.06
C LYS A 94 59.00 -37.48 28.88
N ALA A 95 59.87 -36.76 29.60
CA ALA A 95 59.48 -35.58 30.36
C ALA A 95 58.97 -34.43 29.45
N GLU A 96 59.47 -34.31 28.22
CA GLU A 96 58.97 -33.32 27.26
C GLU A 96 57.60 -33.73 26.69
N ARG A 97 57.35 -35.02 26.44
CA ARG A 97 56.03 -35.55 26.06
C ARG A 97 55.00 -35.34 27.18
N GLU A 98 55.32 -35.73 28.41
CA GLU A 98 54.45 -35.51 29.56
C GLU A 98 54.13 -34.01 29.76
N ARG A 99 55.10 -33.11 29.55
CA ARG A 99 54.87 -31.65 29.54
C ARG A 99 53.96 -31.19 28.40
N LYS A 100 54.12 -31.73 27.18
CA LYS A 100 53.26 -31.40 26.02
C LYS A 100 51.82 -31.88 26.25
N GLU A 101 51.64 -33.06 26.81
CA GLU A 101 50.33 -33.63 27.17
C GLU A 101 49.65 -32.80 28.28
N VAL A 102 50.39 -32.42 29.34
CA VAL A 102 49.87 -31.52 30.39
C VAL A 102 49.46 -30.16 29.80
N LEU A 103 50.30 -29.53 28.96
CA LEU A 103 49.96 -28.25 28.33
C LEU A 103 48.75 -28.32 27.39
N GLN A 104 48.53 -29.46 26.72
CA GLN A 104 47.32 -29.69 25.92
C GLN A 104 46.08 -29.83 26.81
N LEU A 105 46.17 -30.64 27.87
CA LEU A 105 45.08 -30.83 28.84
C LEU A 105 44.73 -29.53 29.59
N GLU A 106 45.72 -28.70 29.93
CA GLU A 106 45.51 -27.37 30.50
C GLU A 106 44.82 -26.43 29.51
N ALA A 107 45.23 -26.41 28.24
CA ALA A 107 44.59 -25.61 27.20
C ALA A 107 43.14 -26.04 26.91
N GLU A 108 42.85 -27.35 26.96
CA GLU A 108 41.49 -27.89 26.85
C GLU A 108 40.64 -27.58 28.09
N LEU A 109 41.23 -27.66 29.30
CA LEU A 109 40.59 -27.27 30.55
C LEU A 109 40.18 -25.80 30.55
N GLU A 110 41.05 -24.89 30.10
CA GLU A 110 40.71 -23.45 30.00
C GLU A 110 39.64 -23.17 28.93
N ARG A 111 39.68 -23.84 27.78
CA ARG A 111 38.60 -23.76 26.78
C ARG A 111 37.26 -24.21 27.37
N LEU A 112 37.24 -25.36 28.04
CA LEU A 112 36.03 -25.92 28.63
C LEU A 112 35.49 -25.04 29.78
N LYS A 113 36.36 -24.40 30.58
CA LYS A 113 35.98 -23.40 31.57
C LYS A 113 35.29 -22.18 30.93
N VAL A 114 35.82 -21.67 29.83
CA VAL A 114 35.23 -20.54 29.09
C VAL A 114 33.87 -20.92 28.48
N GLU A 115 33.77 -22.08 27.83
CA GLU A 115 32.50 -22.58 27.29
C GLU A 115 31.45 -22.80 28.40
N TYR A 116 31.85 -23.36 29.54
CA TYR A 116 30.99 -23.55 30.71
C TYR A 116 30.50 -22.22 31.30
N ALA A 117 31.34 -21.18 31.34
CA ALA A 117 30.94 -19.85 31.76
C ALA A 117 29.88 -19.23 30.82
N VAL A 118 30.11 -19.30 29.50
CA VAL A 118 29.14 -18.82 28.49
C VAL A 118 27.81 -19.59 28.56
N LEU A 119 27.86 -20.91 28.81
CA LEU A 119 26.66 -21.73 29.02
C LEU A 119 25.90 -21.33 30.29
N ILE A 120 26.59 -20.98 31.38
CA ILE A 120 25.97 -20.44 32.59
C ILE A 120 25.30 -19.09 32.32
N GLU A 121 25.98 -18.15 31.67
CA GLU A 121 25.40 -16.85 31.31
C GLU A 121 24.17 -17.00 30.42
N ARG A 122 24.24 -17.87 29.41
CA ARG A 122 23.11 -18.15 28.52
C ARG A 122 21.94 -18.78 29.25
N LYS A 123 22.19 -19.69 30.20
CA LYS A 123 21.15 -20.27 31.09
C LYS A 123 20.51 -19.18 31.95
N GLN A 124 21.30 -18.29 32.55
CA GLN A 124 20.79 -17.18 33.37
C GLN A 124 19.96 -16.19 32.53
N GLU A 125 20.36 -15.89 31.30
CA GLU A 125 19.58 -15.05 30.38
C GLU A 125 18.22 -15.67 30.07
N LEU A 126 18.20 -16.94 29.67
CA LEU A 126 16.95 -17.67 29.40
C LEU A 126 16.07 -17.77 30.65
N GLN A 127 16.65 -18.01 31.83
CA GLN A 127 15.92 -18.04 33.09
C GLN A 127 15.30 -16.68 33.44
N ARG A 128 16.03 -15.56 33.22
CA ARG A 128 15.50 -14.20 33.40
C ARG A 128 14.39 -13.88 32.40
N GLN A 129 14.45 -14.40 31.17
CA GLN A 129 13.37 -14.26 30.19
C GLN A 129 12.12 -15.06 30.61
N VAL A 130 12.27 -16.32 31.02
CA VAL A 130 11.16 -17.13 31.56
C VAL A 130 10.51 -16.47 32.78
N GLN A 131 11.30 -15.92 33.71
CA GLN A 131 10.80 -15.19 34.88
C GLN A 131 10.02 -13.92 34.51
N ARG A 132 10.47 -13.14 33.51
CA ARG A 132 9.70 -12.00 32.98
C ARG A 132 8.32 -12.47 32.46
N HIS A 133 8.30 -13.60 31.74
CA HIS A 133 7.08 -14.12 31.13
C HIS A 133 6.16 -14.89 32.08
N SER A 134 6.63 -15.37 33.24
CA SER A 134 5.76 -16.11 34.18
C SER A 134 4.58 -15.26 34.65
N SER A 135 4.81 -13.96 34.92
CA SER A 135 3.75 -13.03 35.36
C SER A 135 2.54 -12.97 34.41
N TYR A 136 2.78 -13.12 33.10
CA TYR A 136 1.74 -13.22 32.07
C TYR A 136 1.09 -14.60 32.02
N TRP A 137 1.87 -15.68 32.25
CA TRP A 137 1.33 -17.04 32.35
C TRP A 137 0.41 -17.17 33.57
N ASP A 138 0.84 -16.70 34.74
CA ASP A 138 0.06 -16.66 35.98
C ASP A 138 -1.22 -15.82 35.79
N PHE A 139 -1.15 -14.74 35.00
CA PHE A 139 -2.32 -13.93 34.64
C PHE A 139 -3.28 -14.70 33.74
N MET A 140 -2.79 -15.32 32.66
CA MET A 140 -3.63 -16.12 31.76
C MET A 140 -4.25 -17.32 32.48
N GLU A 141 -3.52 -17.97 33.40
CA GLU A 141 -4.04 -19.06 34.22
C GLU A 141 -5.15 -18.59 35.18
N ARG A 142 -5.02 -17.39 35.76
CA ARG A 142 -6.11 -16.73 36.52
C ARG A 142 -7.33 -16.44 35.62
N VAL A 143 -7.14 -15.89 34.42
CA VAL A 143 -8.25 -15.60 33.49
C VAL A 143 -8.95 -16.88 33.03
N VAL A 144 -8.21 -17.97 32.77
CA VAL A 144 -8.76 -19.30 32.50
C VAL A 144 -9.63 -19.77 33.67
N LYS A 145 -9.12 -19.70 34.91
CA LYS A 145 -9.89 -20.05 36.13
C LYS A 145 -11.14 -19.16 36.38
N MET A 146 -11.20 -17.98 35.77
CA MET A 146 -12.37 -17.07 35.83
C MET A 146 -13.31 -17.21 34.61
N THR A 147 -13.03 -18.11 33.67
CA THR A 147 -13.81 -18.30 32.44
C THR A 147 -14.22 -19.77 32.26
N LYS A 148 -14.89 -20.09 31.14
CA LYS A 148 -15.43 -21.44 30.86
C LYS A 148 -14.46 -22.33 30.06
N PHE A 149 -13.17 -22.03 30.07
CA PHE A 149 -12.16 -22.74 29.28
C PHE A 149 -11.25 -23.57 30.18
N ASP A 150 -10.94 -24.81 29.78
CA ASP A 150 -10.07 -25.69 30.59
C ASP A 150 -8.56 -25.37 30.41
N LYS A 151 -8.21 -24.64 29.34
CA LYS A 151 -6.81 -24.43 28.90
C LYS A 151 -6.62 -23.03 28.32
N VAL A 152 -5.46 -22.43 28.62
CA VAL A 152 -5.03 -21.14 28.04
C VAL A 152 -5.11 -21.15 26.51
N GLN A 153 -4.68 -22.24 25.86
CA GLN A 153 -4.75 -22.38 24.40
C GLN A 153 -6.17 -22.30 23.83
N ALA A 154 -7.18 -22.83 24.53
CA ALA A 154 -8.57 -22.79 24.09
C ALA A 154 -9.16 -21.37 24.24
N LEU A 155 -8.82 -20.67 25.32
CA LEU A 155 -9.14 -19.25 25.50
C LEU A 155 -8.48 -18.39 24.42
N THR A 156 -7.18 -18.58 24.15
CA THR A 156 -6.44 -17.84 23.11
C THR A 156 -7.03 -18.07 21.72
N GLY A 157 -7.27 -19.31 21.30
CA GLY A 157 -7.87 -19.60 20.00
C GLY A 157 -9.31 -19.06 19.86
N HIS A 158 -10.06 -18.97 20.96
CA HIS A 158 -11.36 -18.29 20.97
C HIS A 158 -11.21 -16.77 20.81
N LEU A 159 -10.25 -16.13 21.49
CA LEU A 159 -9.96 -14.70 21.35
C LEU A 159 -9.46 -14.35 19.94
N GLU A 160 -8.57 -15.16 19.36
CA GLU A 160 -8.11 -15.04 17.97
C GLU A 160 -9.29 -15.16 16.98
N SER A 161 -10.19 -16.13 17.20
CA SER A 161 -11.42 -16.27 16.43
C SER A 161 -12.32 -15.04 16.55
N LEU A 162 -12.52 -14.50 17.77
CA LEU A 162 -13.30 -13.28 17.99
C LEU A 162 -12.68 -12.04 17.31
N LEU A 163 -11.36 -11.90 17.31
CA LEU A 163 -10.66 -10.83 16.60
C LEU A 163 -10.87 -10.96 15.09
N HIS A 164 -10.69 -12.16 14.53
CA HIS A 164 -10.96 -12.44 13.12
C HIS A 164 -12.43 -12.15 12.73
N PHE A 165 -13.40 -12.56 13.56
CA PHE A 165 -14.82 -12.25 13.33
C PHE A 165 -15.11 -10.75 13.43
N ARG A 166 -14.55 -10.04 14.42
CA ARG A 166 -14.65 -8.57 14.54
C ARG A 166 -14.14 -7.87 13.29
N ASP A 167 -12.98 -8.27 12.80
CA ASP A 167 -12.33 -7.61 11.67
C ASP A 167 -13.08 -7.90 10.35
N HIS A 168 -13.60 -9.11 10.18
CA HIS A 168 -14.50 -9.46 9.07
C HIS A 168 -15.85 -8.71 9.14
N LEU A 169 -16.44 -8.57 10.33
CA LEU A 169 -17.66 -7.78 10.54
C LEU A 169 -17.43 -6.30 10.22
N TYR A 170 -16.32 -5.71 10.68
CA TYR A 170 -15.95 -4.34 10.37
C TYR A 170 -15.74 -4.11 8.87
N GLN A 171 -15.08 -5.04 8.17
CA GLN A 171 -14.97 -4.97 6.71
C GLN A 171 -16.33 -5.06 6.00
N ARG A 172 -17.27 -5.87 6.51
CA ARG A 172 -18.63 -5.97 5.96
C ARG A 172 -19.44 -4.69 6.22
N GLU A 173 -19.36 -4.14 7.42
CA GLU A 173 -20.00 -2.88 7.80
C GLU A 173 -19.46 -1.71 6.97
N SER A 174 -18.14 -1.60 6.84
CA SER A 174 -17.47 -0.61 6.00
C SER A 174 -17.95 -0.66 4.54
N LYS A 175 -18.00 -1.84 3.93
CA LYS A 175 -18.53 -2.04 2.56
C LYS A 175 -20.01 -1.68 2.43
N ALA A 176 -20.85 -2.05 3.41
CA ALA A 176 -22.27 -1.70 3.41
C ALA A 176 -22.48 -0.18 3.57
N GLN A 177 -21.71 0.47 4.44
CA GLN A 177 -21.74 1.92 4.64
C GLN A 177 -21.23 2.67 3.40
N GLU A 178 -20.23 2.14 2.70
CA GLU A 178 -19.80 2.70 1.41
C GLU A 178 -20.92 2.61 0.37
N GLN A 179 -21.57 1.44 0.21
CA GLN A 179 -22.72 1.27 -0.69
C GLN A 179 -23.87 2.22 -0.35
N VAL A 180 -24.22 2.39 0.92
CA VAL A 180 -25.22 3.38 1.37
C VAL A 180 -24.77 4.81 1.03
N SER A 181 -23.48 5.14 1.15
CA SER A 181 -22.96 6.46 0.76
C SER A 181 -23.03 6.71 -0.75
N GLN A 182 -22.77 5.68 -1.56
CA GLN A 182 -22.87 5.73 -3.03
C GLN A 182 -24.35 5.88 -3.46
N GLN A 183 -25.26 5.12 -2.87
CA GLN A 183 -26.70 5.22 -3.11
C GLN A 183 -27.26 6.59 -2.70
N ARG A 184 -26.85 7.15 -1.56
CA ARG A 184 -27.24 8.51 -1.14
C ARG A 184 -26.75 9.59 -2.10
N LYS A 185 -25.52 9.48 -2.61
CA LYS A 185 -24.99 10.39 -3.64
C LYS A 185 -25.79 10.30 -4.94
N ALA A 186 -26.06 9.09 -5.41
CA ALA A 186 -26.86 8.85 -6.62
C ALA A 186 -28.29 9.42 -6.50
N LEU A 187 -28.94 9.18 -5.35
CA LEU A 187 -30.27 9.72 -5.03
C LEU A 187 -30.26 11.25 -5.06
N LEU A 188 -29.31 11.91 -4.39
CA LEU A 188 -29.19 13.37 -4.39
C LEU A 188 -29.02 13.92 -5.82
N THR A 189 -28.14 13.32 -6.64
CA THR A 189 -27.97 13.76 -8.03
C THR A 189 -29.22 13.56 -8.90
N LEU A 190 -30.06 12.58 -8.58
CA LEU A 190 -31.33 12.35 -9.26
C LEU A 190 -32.41 13.35 -8.82
N GLU A 191 -32.43 13.69 -7.52
CA GLU A 191 -33.29 14.76 -6.98
C GLU A 191 -32.94 16.12 -7.59
N ASP A 192 -31.65 16.47 -7.68
CA ASP A 192 -31.17 17.69 -8.35
C ASP A 192 -31.60 17.76 -9.82
N GLN A 193 -31.42 16.65 -10.57
CA GLN A 193 -31.86 16.54 -11.96
C GLN A 193 -33.38 16.71 -12.12
N HIS A 194 -34.17 16.06 -11.26
CA HIS A 194 -35.63 16.21 -11.25
C HIS A 194 -36.06 17.62 -10.83
N HIS A 195 -35.36 18.26 -9.91
CA HIS A 195 -35.62 19.64 -9.49
C HIS A 195 -35.33 20.62 -10.64
N PHE A 196 -34.19 20.49 -11.31
CA PHE A 196 -33.86 21.29 -12.50
C PHE A 196 -34.90 21.09 -13.63
N LEU A 197 -35.26 19.84 -13.94
CA LEU A 197 -36.28 19.54 -14.95
C LEU A 197 -37.66 20.13 -14.58
N ARG A 198 -38.04 20.07 -13.30
CA ARG A 198 -39.29 20.67 -12.80
C ARG A 198 -39.28 22.19 -12.92
N LEU A 199 -38.19 22.86 -12.55
CA LEU A 199 -38.03 24.31 -12.73
C LEU A 199 -38.09 24.71 -14.20
N HIS A 200 -37.37 24.00 -15.08
CA HIS A 200 -37.39 24.24 -16.51
C HIS A 200 -38.81 24.08 -17.09
N LYS A 201 -39.53 23.01 -16.72
CA LYS A 201 -40.91 22.80 -17.19
C LYS A 201 -41.92 23.80 -16.61
N ASN A 202 -41.73 24.26 -15.38
CA ASN A 202 -42.52 25.34 -14.79
C ASN A 202 -42.28 26.68 -15.51
N ASN A 203 -41.03 26.99 -15.87
CA ASN A 203 -40.68 28.17 -16.64
C ASN A 203 -41.32 28.15 -18.04
N GLN A 204 -41.20 27.03 -18.78
CA GLN A 204 -41.88 26.84 -20.08
C GLN A 204 -43.41 26.99 -19.96
N LEU A 205 -44.01 26.46 -18.90
CA LEU A 205 -45.45 26.59 -18.65
C LEU A 205 -45.87 28.05 -18.38
N SER A 206 -45.07 28.80 -17.62
CA SER A 206 -45.29 30.23 -17.36
C SER A 206 -45.17 31.09 -18.63
N GLN A 207 -44.19 30.79 -19.49
CA GLN A 207 -44.05 31.42 -20.81
C GLN A 207 -45.31 31.19 -21.68
N LEU A 208 -45.72 29.93 -21.84
CA LEU A 208 -46.91 29.56 -22.62
C LEU A 208 -48.21 30.15 -22.04
N GLN A 209 -48.34 30.26 -20.71
CA GLN A 209 -49.46 30.95 -20.07
C GLN A 209 -49.47 32.46 -20.37
N THR A 210 -48.29 33.09 -20.42
CA THR A 210 -48.16 34.52 -20.75
C THR A 210 -48.53 34.78 -22.22
N GLU A 211 -48.11 33.92 -23.14
CA GLU A 211 -48.48 33.99 -24.56
C GLU A 211 -49.98 33.71 -24.79
N LEU A 212 -50.54 32.73 -24.08
CA LEU A 212 -51.97 32.43 -24.10
C LEU A 212 -52.82 33.62 -23.62
N GLU A 213 -52.42 34.27 -22.52
CA GLU A 213 -53.20 35.38 -22.00
C GLU A 213 -53.03 36.66 -22.84
N LYS A 214 -51.84 36.90 -23.41
CA LYS A 214 -51.65 37.94 -24.42
C LYS A 214 -52.58 37.73 -25.63
N THR A 215 -52.55 36.56 -26.25
CA THR A 215 -53.37 36.26 -27.44
C THR A 215 -54.87 36.30 -27.16
N ARG A 216 -55.31 35.86 -25.96
CA ARG A 216 -56.69 36.07 -25.48
C ARG A 216 -57.06 37.54 -25.32
N SER A 217 -56.19 38.35 -24.72
CA SER A 217 -56.44 39.78 -24.55
C SER A 217 -56.59 40.48 -25.90
N GLU A 218 -55.75 40.15 -26.87
CA GLU A 218 -55.82 40.66 -28.25
C GLU A 218 -57.13 40.24 -28.92
N ALA A 219 -57.52 38.96 -28.83
CA ALA A 219 -58.79 38.45 -29.35
C ALA A 219 -60.00 39.17 -28.76
N LEU A 220 -60.03 39.36 -27.43
CA LEU A 220 -61.08 40.13 -26.74
C LEU A 220 -61.13 41.61 -27.19
N THR A 221 -60.00 42.23 -27.56
CA THR A 221 -60.04 43.58 -28.13
C THR A 221 -60.63 43.60 -29.55
N TRP A 222 -60.41 42.55 -30.34
CA TRP A 222 -60.97 42.44 -31.69
C TRP A 222 -62.46 42.08 -31.67
N GLU A 223 -62.88 41.20 -30.77
CA GLU A 223 -64.29 40.90 -30.53
C GLU A 223 -65.08 42.16 -30.13
N ARG A 224 -64.58 42.95 -29.17
CA ARG A 224 -65.21 44.23 -28.78
C ARG A 224 -65.31 45.23 -29.95
N LYS A 225 -64.26 45.35 -30.77
CA LYS A 225 -64.28 46.18 -31.99
C LYS A 225 -65.32 45.67 -32.99
N TRP A 226 -65.37 44.36 -33.22
CA TRP A 226 -66.32 43.73 -34.13
C TRP A 226 -67.77 43.95 -33.70
N THR A 227 -68.09 43.68 -32.43
CA THR A 227 -69.43 43.95 -31.87
C THR A 227 -69.82 45.41 -31.99
N HIS A 228 -68.90 46.36 -31.74
CA HIS A 228 -69.17 47.78 -31.93
C HIS A 228 -69.43 48.17 -33.40
N ILE A 229 -68.70 47.58 -34.34
CA ILE A 229 -68.94 47.74 -35.79
C ILE A 229 -70.30 47.15 -36.17
N GLN A 230 -70.64 45.96 -35.68
CA GLN A 230 -71.91 45.27 -35.94
C GLN A 230 -73.10 46.05 -35.37
N GLU A 231 -73.03 46.55 -34.13
CA GLU A 231 -74.03 47.45 -33.56
C GLU A 231 -74.21 48.73 -34.38
N THR A 232 -73.10 49.34 -34.81
CA THR A 232 -73.12 50.60 -35.58
C THR A 232 -73.70 50.37 -36.97
N ALA A 233 -73.39 49.24 -37.61
CA ALA A 233 -74.01 48.81 -38.86
C ALA A 233 -75.51 48.58 -38.67
N ALA A 234 -75.93 47.81 -37.66
CA ALA A 234 -77.35 47.56 -37.39
C ALA A 234 -78.15 48.85 -37.13
N LYS A 235 -77.59 49.80 -36.36
CA LYS A 235 -78.17 51.13 -36.12
C LYS A 235 -78.31 51.93 -37.43
N LYS A 236 -77.30 51.90 -38.31
CA LYS A 236 -77.35 52.55 -39.63
C LYS A 236 -78.34 51.90 -40.59
N THR A 237 -78.41 50.56 -40.63
CA THR A 237 -79.38 49.81 -41.45
C THR A 237 -80.81 50.07 -41.00
N LEU A 238 -81.06 50.13 -39.68
CA LEU A 238 -82.38 50.51 -39.14
C LEU A 238 -82.76 51.94 -39.53
N LEU A 239 -81.85 52.90 -39.34
CA LEU A 239 -82.09 54.30 -39.72
C LEU A 239 -82.33 54.45 -41.24
N LEU A 240 -81.57 53.74 -42.08
CA LEU A 240 -81.81 53.70 -43.52
C LEU A 240 -83.19 53.15 -43.86
N GLY A 241 -83.62 52.05 -43.21
CA GLY A 241 -84.97 51.50 -43.36
C GLY A 241 -86.06 52.47 -42.93
N GLN A 242 -85.85 53.21 -41.83
CA GLN A 242 -86.76 54.26 -41.38
C GLN A 242 -86.84 55.42 -42.38
N ILE A 243 -85.71 55.86 -42.94
CA ILE A 243 -85.67 56.89 -44.00
C ILE A 243 -86.38 56.41 -45.25
N LYS A 244 -86.16 55.17 -45.70
CA LYS A 244 -86.85 54.57 -46.84
C LYS A 244 -88.37 54.57 -46.66
N MET A 245 -88.85 54.08 -45.51
CA MET A 245 -90.29 54.04 -45.20
C MET A 245 -90.89 55.44 -45.07
N ALA A 246 -90.23 56.38 -44.38
CA ALA A 246 -90.72 57.75 -44.26
C ALA A 246 -90.76 58.46 -45.63
N THR A 247 -89.78 58.19 -46.50
CA THR A 247 -89.74 58.71 -47.88
C THR A 247 -90.87 58.13 -48.72
N LEU A 248 -91.05 56.80 -48.71
CA LEU A 248 -92.10 56.14 -49.48
C LEU A 248 -93.49 56.64 -49.07
N ASN A 249 -93.79 56.68 -47.77
CA ASN A 249 -95.05 57.21 -47.26
C ASN A 249 -95.28 58.68 -47.65
N LEU A 250 -94.24 59.51 -47.65
CA LEU A 250 -94.33 60.91 -48.11
C LEU A 250 -94.56 60.99 -49.62
N TYR A 251 -93.90 60.13 -50.39
CA TYR A 251 -94.07 60.06 -51.85
C TYR A 251 -95.49 59.63 -52.21
N GLU A 252 -96.00 58.54 -51.64
CA GLU A 252 -97.38 58.06 -51.82
C GLU A 252 -98.40 59.18 -51.53
N MET A 253 -98.25 59.91 -50.42
CA MET A 253 -99.10 61.07 -50.09
C MET A 253 -98.99 62.28 -51.05
N THR A 254 -97.96 62.34 -51.91
CA THR A 254 -97.81 63.37 -52.96
C THR A 254 -98.27 62.88 -54.34
N ASP A 255 -98.08 61.59 -54.65
CA ASP A 255 -98.57 60.93 -55.87
C ASP A 255 -100.12 60.85 -55.84
N ASP A 256 -100.72 60.60 -54.66
CA ASP A 256 -102.18 60.71 -54.41
C ASP A 256 -102.77 62.12 -54.69
N ILE A 257 -101.93 63.15 -54.82
CA ILE A 257 -102.32 64.55 -55.10
C ILE A 257 -101.93 64.97 -56.53
N LEU A 258 -100.95 64.30 -57.13
CA LEU A 258 -100.46 64.52 -58.49
C LEU A 258 -100.64 63.25 -59.32
N GLU A 259 -101.75 63.16 -60.07
CA GLU A 259 -102.07 62.04 -60.98
C GLU A 259 -101.08 61.98 -62.18
N GLU A 260 -99.81 61.60 -61.94
CA GLU A 260 -98.77 61.41 -62.95
C GLU A 260 -98.72 59.98 -63.51
N GLU A 261 -98.36 59.83 -64.78
CA GLU A 261 -98.37 58.52 -65.48
C GLU A 261 -97.13 57.63 -65.21
N GLU A 262 -96.05 58.15 -64.62
CA GLU A 262 -94.85 57.37 -64.26
C GLU A 262 -94.64 57.28 -62.73
N ALA A 263 -94.98 56.11 -62.18
CA ALA A 263 -94.72 55.73 -60.79
C ALA A 263 -93.24 55.35 -60.58
N VAL A 264 -92.66 55.80 -59.46
CA VAL A 264 -91.26 55.53 -59.10
C VAL A 264 -91.13 54.16 -58.42
N ASP A 265 -90.05 53.40 -58.69
CA ASP A 265 -89.76 52.14 -57.98
C ASP A 265 -89.70 52.35 -56.46
N MET A 266 -90.39 51.50 -55.70
CA MET A 266 -90.42 51.50 -54.24
C MET A 266 -89.02 51.43 -53.60
N ASN A 267 -88.02 50.88 -54.28
CA ASN A 267 -86.64 50.84 -53.77
C ASN A 267 -85.82 52.09 -54.08
N ASP A 268 -86.23 52.94 -55.02
CA ASP A 268 -85.48 54.13 -55.46
C ASP A 268 -85.81 55.37 -54.63
N THR A 269 -85.33 55.32 -53.38
CA THR A 269 -85.54 56.36 -52.36
C THR A 269 -84.98 57.74 -52.75
N GLU A 270 -84.00 57.79 -53.66
CA GLU A 270 -83.42 59.07 -54.11
C GLU A 270 -84.39 59.79 -55.06
N LYS A 271 -84.95 59.09 -56.06
CA LYS A 271 -85.99 59.64 -56.93
C LYS A 271 -87.28 59.99 -56.19
N GLN A 272 -87.68 59.19 -55.21
CA GLN A 272 -88.84 59.49 -54.36
C GLN A 272 -88.64 60.80 -53.57
N LEU A 273 -87.45 61.02 -52.98
CA LEU A 273 -87.12 62.28 -52.30
C LEU A 273 -87.13 63.47 -53.27
N ASP A 274 -86.65 63.31 -54.50
CA ASP A 274 -86.69 64.38 -55.50
C ASP A 274 -88.13 64.72 -55.95
N LYS A 275 -89.03 63.74 -56.17
CA LYS A 275 -90.46 64.03 -56.42
C LYS A 275 -91.11 64.77 -55.24
N VAL A 276 -90.93 64.29 -53.99
CA VAL A 276 -91.46 64.94 -52.78
C VAL A 276 -90.92 66.37 -52.63
N LYS A 277 -89.64 66.59 -52.94
CA LYS A 277 -88.99 67.91 -52.92
C LYS A 277 -89.57 68.85 -53.98
N MET A 278 -89.80 68.37 -55.21
CA MET A 278 -90.45 69.16 -56.27
C MET A 278 -91.86 69.60 -55.82
N PHE A 279 -92.69 68.66 -55.33
CA PHE A 279 -94.01 68.97 -54.80
C PHE A 279 -93.97 70.06 -53.71
N ILE A 280 -93.04 69.96 -52.75
CA ILE A 280 -92.87 70.97 -51.69
C ILE A 280 -92.47 72.33 -52.27
N GLN A 281 -91.59 72.37 -53.27
CA GLN A 281 -91.14 73.61 -53.92
C GLN A 281 -92.25 74.27 -54.73
N ASP A 282 -93.01 73.50 -55.51
CA ASP A 282 -94.16 73.99 -56.27
C ASP A 282 -95.27 74.51 -55.34
N TYR A 283 -95.56 73.79 -54.25
CA TYR A 283 -96.55 74.22 -53.25
C TYR A 283 -96.09 75.47 -52.48
N GLU A 284 -94.81 75.58 -52.15
CA GLU A 284 -94.20 76.79 -51.60
C GLU A 284 -94.37 77.98 -52.55
N ASP A 285 -94.13 77.82 -53.85
CA ASP A 285 -94.20 78.90 -54.83
C ASP A 285 -95.65 79.31 -55.15
N ILE A 286 -96.59 78.36 -55.14
CA ILE A 286 -98.04 78.64 -55.13
C ILE A 286 -98.41 79.50 -53.90
N VAL A 287 -97.95 79.12 -52.70
CA VAL A 287 -98.20 79.89 -51.48
C VAL A 287 -97.55 81.30 -51.54
N LYS A 288 -96.32 81.43 -52.06
CA LYS A 288 -95.67 82.73 -52.27
C LYS A 288 -96.43 83.62 -53.26
N GLN A 289 -96.98 83.06 -54.34
CA GLN A 289 -97.85 83.77 -55.28
C GLN A 289 -99.16 84.25 -54.63
N HIS A 290 -99.80 83.41 -53.80
CA HIS A 290 -100.99 83.80 -53.04
C HIS A 290 -100.71 84.85 -51.96
N GLN A 291 -99.58 84.78 -51.26
CA GLN A 291 -99.17 85.81 -50.29
C GLN A 291 -98.85 87.14 -51.00
N THR A 292 -98.15 87.11 -52.12
CA THR A 292 -97.79 88.31 -52.91
C THR A 292 -99.02 89.00 -53.50
N SER A 293 -100.01 88.24 -53.99
CA SER A 293 -101.28 88.79 -54.48
C SER A 293 -102.15 89.32 -53.32
N SER A 294 -102.17 88.66 -52.17
CA SER A 294 -102.83 89.16 -50.95
C SER A 294 -102.24 90.50 -50.47
N GLN A 295 -100.91 90.62 -50.41
CA GLN A 295 -100.23 91.88 -50.06
C GLN A 295 -100.52 93.00 -51.07
N ARG A 296 -100.63 92.71 -52.37
CA ARG A 296 -101.06 93.68 -53.39
C ARG A 296 -102.50 94.16 -53.15
N HIS A 297 -103.42 93.28 -52.74
CA HIS A 297 -104.78 93.68 -52.38
C HIS A 297 -104.86 94.51 -51.08
N GLU A 298 -104.06 94.19 -50.07
CA GLU A 298 -103.85 95.00 -48.86
C GLU A 298 -103.38 96.43 -49.21
N GLY A 299 -102.36 96.55 -50.07
CA GLY A 299 -101.83 97.83 -50.55
C GLY A 299 -102.90 98.66 -51.27
N GLN A 300 -103.62 98.07 -52.23
CA GLN A 300 -104.68 98.75 -52.97
C GLN A 300 -105.87 99.19 -52.07
N LYS A 301 -106.21 98.42 -51.04
CA LYS A 301 -107.22 98.84 -50.03
C LYS A 301 -106.74 100.08 -49.27
N LYS A 302 -105.50 100.09 -48.79
CA LYS A 302 -104.88 101.23 -48.07
C LYS A 302 -104.77 102.47 -48.95
N GLU A 303 -104.49 102.32 -50.25
CA GLU A 303 -104.43 103.44 -51.20
C GLU A 303 -105.82 104.03 -51.52
N LYS A 304 -106.84 103.18 -51.73
CA LYS A 304 -108.24 103.62 -51.90
C LYS A 304 -108.75 104.36 -50.66
N ALA A 305 -108.42 103.90 -49.45
CA ALA A 305 -108.78 104.57 -48.21
C ALA A 305 -108.14 105.98 -48.08
N LYS A 306 -106.88 106.15 -48.50
CA LYS A 306 -106.24 107.48 -48.56
C LYS A 306 -106.97 108.41 -49.52
N LYS A 307 -107.26 107.97 -50.75
CA LYS A 307 -107.97 108.76 -51.77
C LYS A 307 -109.36 109.19 -51.29
N LEU A 308 -110.10 108.31 -50.60
CA LEU A 308 -111.41 108.64 -50.03
C LEU A 308 -111.32 109.75 -48.97
N ASN A 309 -110.32 109.69 -48.08
CA ASN A 309 -110.08 110.73 -47.06
C ASN A 309 -109.74 112.10 -47.68
N THR A 310 -108.97 112.14 -48.76
CA THR A 310 -108.66 113.38 -49.48
C THR A 310 -109.92 114.04 -50.06
N VAL A 311 -110.84 113.25 -50.63
CA VAL A 311 -112.13 113.76 -51.13
C VAL A 311 -113.00 114.32 -50.00
N ILE A 312 -113.09 113.60 -48.87
CA ILE A 312 -113.85 114.04 -47.69
C ILE A 312 -113.29 115.36 -47.12
N GLN A 313 -111.96 115.54 -47.11
CA GLN A 313 -111.34 116.82 -46.73
C GLN A 313 -111.60 117.97 -47.71
N HIS A 314 -111.80 117.67 -49.00
CA HIS A 314 -112.10 118.70 -50.00
C HIS A 314 -113.55 119.19 -49.89
N CYS A 315 -114.52 118.29 -49.67
CA CYS A 315 -115.92 118.66 -49.45
C CYS A 315 -116.14 119.51 -48.18
N LYS A 316 -115.28 119.36 -47.15
CA LYS A 316 -115.32 120.17 -45.91
C LYS A 316 -114.69 121.57 -46.02
N LYS A 317 -114.54 122.12 -47.24
CA LYS A 317 -114.02 123.49 -47.50
C LYS A 317 -114.95 124.35 -48.36
N LEU A 318 -116.20 123.92 -48.57
CA LEU A 318 -117.20 124.62 -49.39
C LEU A 318 -118.50 124.95 -48.63
N HIS A 319 -118.53 124.69 -47.32
CA HIS A 319 -119.41 125.23 -46.28
C HIS A 319 -118.53 125.59 -45.08
#